data_AF-A0A9W8YTS0-F1
#
_entry.id   AF-A0A9W8YTS0-F1
#
_cell.length_a   1.000
_cell.length_b   1.000
_cell.length_c   1.000
_cell.angle_alpha   90.00
_cell.angle_beta   90.00
_cell.angle_gamma   90.00
#
_symmetry.space_group_name_H-M   'P 1'
#
loop_
_entity.id
_entity.type
_entity.pdbx_description
1 polymer ?
#
loop_
_entity_poly.entity_id
_entity_poly.type
_entity_poly.pdbx_seq_one_letter_code
_entity_poly.pdbx_strand_id
1 'polypeptide(L)'
;MRRHFAVLNRVAVTDVPTTCRNPISPFDYSAKIRQEYELPLCRDGDGDGDDSHSALDAIQALSLLSGRATVDDYTCAPDRPCANSACCPKASLQCNYGEEACGTSGISPNDVCWSNCDAKSECGINAKVPGQKCSLNVCCGK
;
A
#
# COMPACT_ATOMS: atom_id res chain seq x y z
N MET A 1 11.83 61.52 47.97
CA MET A 1 10.88 61.24 46.87
C MET A 1 11.23 59.88 46.26
N ARG A 2 10.21 59.05 46.03
CA ARG A 2 10.11 57.83 45.17
C ARG A 2 11.00 57.93 43.90
N ARG A 3 11.59 56.91 43.26
CA ARG A 3 11.47 55.43 43.20
C ARG A 3 12.61 54.87 42.31
N HIS A 4 13.01 53.62 42.60
CA HIS A 4 13.31 52.47 41.71
C HIS A 4 14.17 52.53 40.44
N PHE A 5 15.03 51.50 40.33
CA PHE A 5 15.62 50.89 39.13
C PHE A 5 14.65 50.74 37.94
N ALA A 6 15.16 50.87 36.71
CA ALA A 6 14.59 50.22 35.53
C ALA A 6 15.69 49.79 34.52
N VAL A 7 15.71 48.49 34.28
CA VAL A 7 16.42 47.73 33.24
C VAL A 7 15.59 47.80 31.93
N LEU A 8 16.14 47.21 30.85
CA LEU A 8 15.53 46.73 29.59
C LEU A 8 15.83 47.62 28.36
N ASN A 9 16.18 47.09 27.19
CA ASN A 9 15.81 45.79 26.62
C ASN A 9 16.86 45.30 25.60
N ARG A 10 17.49 44.14 25.86
CA ARG A 10 18.02 43.29 24.79
C ARG A 10 16.81 42.59 24.18
N VAL A 11 16.52 42.87 22.91
CA VAL A 11 15.56 42.09 22.14
C VAL A 11 16.05 40.64 22.15
N ALA A 12 15.28 39.77 22.81
CA ALA A 12 15.51 38.35 22.81
C ALA A 12 15.44 37.85 21.36
N VAL A 13 16.54 37.25 20.91
CA VAL A 13 16.52 36.38 19.73
C VAL A 13 15.56 35.25 20.09
N THR A 14 14.36 35.32 19.53
CA THR A 14 13.35 34.27 19.68
C THR A 14 13.93 32.97 19.13
N ASP A 15 13.88 31.95 19.97
CA ASP A 15 14.29 30.57 19.74
C ASP A 15 13.80 30.07 18.38
N VAL A 16 14.71 29.93 17.42
CA VAL A 16 14.42 29.27 16.15
C VAL A 16 14.35 27.79 16.48
N PRO A 17 13.23 27.09 16.21
CA PRO A 17 13.16 25.65 16.44
C PRO A 17 14.33 24.98 15.70
N THR A 18 15.18 24.30 16.46
CA THR A 18 16.39 23.61 15.96
C THR A 18 16.05 22.36 15.15
N THR A 19 14.78 21.98 15.11
CA THR A 19 14.24 20.85 14.36
C THR A 19 13.26 21.34 13.30
N CYS A 20 13.47 20.86 12.08
CA CYS A 20 12.62 21.14 10.93
C CYS A 20 12.13 19.82 10.32
N ARG A 21 11.03 19.87 9.57
CA ARG A 21 10.46 18.71 8.88
C ARG A 21 10.90 18.68 7.43
N ASN A 22 11.36 17.52 6.98
CA ASN A 22 11.64 17.25 5.57
C ASN A 22 10.33 17.24 4.76
N PRO A 23 10.31 17.72 3.51
CA PRO A 23 9.16 17.56 2.63
C PRO A 23 8.74 16.08 2.54
N ILE A 24 7.46 15.80 2.77
CA ILE A 24 6.91 14.44 2.69
C ILE A 24 6.61 14.11 1.23
N SER A 25 7.21 13.02 0.75
CA SER A 25 6.82 12.40 -0.50
C SER A 25 5.40 11.82 -0.37
N PRO A 26 4.54 11.94 -1.39
CA PRO A 26 3.25 11.24 -1.44
C PRO A 26 3.33 9.72 -1.22
N PHE A 27 4.54 9.13 -1.29
CA PHE A 27 4.80 7.70 -1.07
C PHE A 27 5.46 7.37 0.28
N ASP A 28 5.68 8.34 1.17
CA ASP A 28 6.26 8.10 2.51
C ASP A 28 5.14 7.85 3.54
N TYR A 29 4.74 6.57 3.67
CA TYR A 29 3.72 6.11 4.62
C TYR A 29 4.24 5.91 6.05
N SER A 30 5.41 6.47 6.37
CA SER A 30 5.93 6.45 7.74
C SER A 30 4.97 7.19 8.68
N ALA A 31 4.55 6.54 9.77
CA ALA A 31 3.71 7.16 10.79
C ALA A 31 4.50 8.26 11.52
N LYS A 32 4.28 9.52 11.14
CA LYS A 32 4.87 10.70 11.81
C LYS A 32 3.98 11.15 12.97
N ILE A 33 4.59 11.58 14.07
CA ILE A 33 3.87 12.07 15.26
C ILE A 33 3.20 13.40 14.88
N ARG A 34 1.99 13.65 15.41
CA ARG A 34 1.20 14.85 15.09
C ARG A 34 1.96 16.17 15.32
N GLN A 35 2.92 16.17 16.25
CA GLN A 35 3.78 17.30 16.57
C GLN A 35 4.78 17.66 15.45
N GLU A 36 5.19 16.71 14.61
CA GLU A 36 6.11 16.95 13.50
C GLU A 36 5.48 17.75 12.36
N TYR A 37 4.14 17.80 12.28
CA TYR A 37 3.41 18.62 11.30
C TYR A 37 3.39 20.11 11.64
N GLU A 38 3.67 20.47 12.90
CA GLU A 38 3.74 21.86 13.36
C GLU A 38 5.15 22.45 13.20
N LEU A 39 6.14 21.62 12.83
CA LEU A 39 7.51 22.07 12.58
C LEU A 39 7.61 22.75 11.20
N PRO A 40 8.40 23.83 11.09
CA PRO A 40 8.68 24.47 9.81
C PRO A 40 9.41 23.52 8.87
N LEU A 41 9.20 23.71 7.56
CA LEU A 41 9.95 22.98 6.54
C LEU A 41 11.42 23.39 6.59
N CYS A 42 12.32 22.42 6.46
CA CYS A 42 13.74 22.71 6.29
C CYS A 42 13.90 23.56 5.00
N ARG A 43 14.58 24.71 5.10
CA ARG A 43 14.95 25.50 3.92
C ARG A 43 16.18 24.84 3.29
N ASP A 44 16.08 24.41 2.04
CA ASP A 44 17.23 23.97 1.25
C ASP A 44 18.19 25.15 1.08
N GLY A 45 19.34 25.10 1.76
CA GLY A 45 20.31 26.19 1.73
C GLY A 45 21.42 26.01 2.74
N ASP A 46 22.26 24.99 2.52
CA ASP A 46 23.74 25.04 2.61
C ASP A 46 24.32 23.70 2.12
N GLY A 47 23.86 23.28 0.93
CA GLY A 47 24.47 22.20 0.15
C GLY A 47 24.89 22.78 -1.19
N ASP A 48 26.16 23.16 -1.28
CA ASP A 48 26.85 23.44 -2.55
C ASP A 48 26.81 22.18 -3.41
N GLY A 49 26.06 22.22 -4.51
CA GLY A 49 25.81 21.07 -5.39
C GLY A 49 24.69 21.36 -6.38
N ASP A 50 25.07 21.95 -7.51
CA ASP A 50 24.26 22.16 -8.71
C ASP A 50 23.52 20.89 -9.13
N ASP A 51 22.19 20.92 -9.07
CA ASP A 51 21.35 20.08 -9.92
C ASP A 51 20.20 20.92 -10.46
N SER A 52 20.50 21.58 -11.58
CA SER A 52 19.55 22.23 -12.47
C SER A 52 18.53 21.21 -13.03
N HIS A 53 17.53 20.81 -12.23
CA HIS A 53 16.38 20.03 -12.70
C HIS A 53 15.47 20.91 -13.56
N SER A 54 15.87 21.01 -14.83
CA SER A 54 15.11 21.61 -15.91
C SER A 54 13.75 20.93 -16.03
N ALA A 55 12.74 21.70 -16.45
CA ALA A 55 11.34 21.32 -16.64
C ALA A 55 11.08 20.25 -17.74
N LEU A 56 11.91 19.22 -17.81
CA LEU A 56 11.85 18.09 -18.75
C LEU A 56 11.51 16.75 -18.06
N ASP A 57 11.51 16.68 -16.72
CA ASP A 57 11.15 15.46 -15.97
C ASP A 57 9.64 15.15 -15.95
N ALA A 58 8.79 16.08 -16.38
CA ALA A 58 7.35 15.89 -16.44
C ALA A 58 6.93 14.84 -17.51
N ILE A 59 7.76 14.58 -18.52
CA ILE A 59 7.43 13.63 -19.59
C ILE A 59 7.78 12.19 -19.17
N GLN A 60 8.78 11.99 -18.30
CA GLN A 60 9.15 10.67 -17.79
C GLN A 60 8.22 10.15 -16.68
N ALA A 61 7.57 11.06 -15.94
CA ALA A 61 6.60 10.72 -14.90
C ALA A 61 5.32 10.05 -15.44
N LEU A 62 4.93 10.32 -16.69
CA LEU A 62 3.74 9.69 -17.30
C LEU A 62 3.93 8.17 -17.53
N SER A 63 5.17 7.75 -17.81
CA SER A 63 5.52 6.33 -17.99
C SER A 63 5.55 5.58 -16.66
N LEU A 64 5.93 6.23 -15.56
CA LEU A 64 5.92 5.63 -14.22
C LEU A 64 4.48 5.51 -13.65
N LEU A 65 3.56 6.39 -14.07
CA LEU A 65 2.14 6.27 -13.75
C LEU A 65 1.42 5.18 -14.56
N SER A 66 2.10 4.58 -15.55
CA SER A 66 1.61 3.42 -16.29
C SER A 66 1.86 2.08 -15.57
N GLY A 67 2.27 2.12 -14.31
CA GLY A 67 1.97 1.05 -13.36
C GLY A 67 0.45 0.95 -13.18
N ARG A 68 -0.26 0.49 -14.22
CA ARG A 68 -1.56 -0.12 -14.07
C ARG A 68 -1.31 -1.26 -13.10
N ALA A 69 -1.58 -1.05 -11.82
CA ALA A 69 -2.12 -2.12 -11.02
C ALA A 69 -3.30 -2.61 -11.87
N THR A 70 -3.08 -3.68 -12.64
CA THR A 70 -4.17 -4.53 -13.07
C THR A 70 -4.67 -5.04 -11.74
N VAL A 71 -5.59 -4.29 -11.14
CA VAL A 71 -6.37 -4.76 -10.02
C VAL A 71 -7.04 -5.98 -10.60
N ASP A 72 -6.45 -7.15 -10.33
CA ASP A 72 -7.18 -8.39 -10.50
C ASP A 72 -8.41 -8.20 -9.64
N ASP A 73 -9.55 -8.07 -10.30
CA ASP A 73 -10.83 -7.85 -9.66
C ASP A 73 -11.31 -9.13 -8.97
N TYR A 74 -10.49 -10.20 -9.00
CA TYR A 74 -10.76 -11.53 -8.51
C TYR A 74 -12.05 -12.08 -9.10
N THR A 75 -12.40 -11.63 -10.32
CA THR A 75 -13.57 -12.10 -11.03
C THR A 75 -13.18 -13.03 -12.17
N CYS A 76 -14.08 -13.92 -12.52
CA CYS A 76 -13.86 -14.89 -13.57
C CYS A 76 -15.10 -15.07 -14.45
N ALA A 77 -14.90 -15.71 -15.58
CA ALA A 77 -15.94 -16.07 -16.53
C ALA A 77 -15.57 -17.42 -17.17
N PRO A 78 -16.50 -18.09 -17.88
CA PRO A 78 -16.20 -19.37 -18.56
C PRO A 78 -14.97 -19.31 -19.48
N ASP A 79 -14.72 -18.16 -20.08
CA ASP A 79 -13.61 -17.84 -20.98
C ASP A 79 -12.48 -17.04 -20.32
N ARG A 80 -12.65 -16.65 -19.05
CA ARG A 80 -11.66 -15.91 -18.25
C ARG A 80 -11.41 -16.62 -16.92
N PRO A 81 -10.46 -17.58 -16.86
CA PRO A 81 -10.10 -18.22 -15.61
C PRO A 81 -9.46 -17.22 -14.63
N CYS A 82 -9.48 -17.58 -13.35
CA CYS A 82 -8.87 -16.80 -12.27
C CYS A 82 -7.35 -16.67 -12.46
N ALA A 83 -6.82 -15.45 -12.41
CA ALA A 83 -5.38 -15.24 -12.61
C ALA A 83 -4.53 -15.84 -11.47
N ASN A 84 -5.07 -15.89 -10.26
CA ASN A 84 -4.45 -16.58 -9.12
C ASN A 84 -4.57 -18.11 -9.14
N SER A 85 -5.07 -18.70 -10.23
CA SER A 85 -5.31 -20.15 -10.33
C SER A 85 -6.23 -20.69 -9.22
N ALA A 86 -7.23 -19.91 -8.80
CA ALA A 86 -8.36 -20.40 -8.02
C ALA A 86 -9.43 -21.05 -8.91
N CYS A 87 -10.45 -21.63 -8.30
CA CYS A 87 -11.65 -22.07 -9.01
C CYS A 87 -12.45 -20.86 -9.46
N CYS A 88 -13.12 -21.00 -10.61
CA CYS A 88 -14.12 -20.03 -11.05
C CYS A 88 -15.54 -20.55 -10.76
N PRO A 89 -16.21 -20.09 -9.69
CA PRO A 89 -17.54 -20.59 -9.34
C PRO A 89 -18.59 -20.01 -10.29
N LYS A 90 -19.54 -20.83 -10.71
CA LYS A 90 -20.63 -20.42 -11.60
C LYS A 90 -21.59 -19.43 -10.93
N ALA A 91 -21.79 -19.57 -9.63
CA ALA A 91 -22.78 -18.79 -8.88
C ALA A 91 -22.31 -17.37 -8.56
N SER A 92 -21.07 -17.22 -8.09
CA SER A 92 -20.53 -15.92 -7.66
C SER A 92 -19.73 -15.21 -8.75
N LEU A 93 -19.13 -15.96 -9.69
CA LEU A 93 -18.11 -15.46 -10.60
C LEU A 93 -16.92 -14.79 -9.91
N GLN A 94 -16.74 -15.07 -8.61
CA GLN A 94 -15.63 -14.59 -7.79
C GLN A 94 -14.68 -15.75 -7.51
N CYS A 95 -13.41 -15.56 -7.85
CA CYS A 95 -12.34 -16.53 -7.69
C CYS A 95 -12.19 -16.96 -6.23
N ASN A 96 -12.33 -18.26 -5.97
CA ASN A 96 -12.28 -18.79 -4.61
C ASN A 96 -11.85 -20.27 -4.59
N TYR A 97 -11.61 -20.79 -3.38
CA TYR A 97 -11.23 -22.17 -3.12
C TYR A 97 -12.29 -22.88 -2.26
N GLY A 98 -12.24 -24.20 -2.22
CA GLY A 98 -13.14 -25.03 -1.40
C GLY A 98 -14.34 -25.56 -2.16
N GLU A 99 -15.05 -26.50 -1.55
CA GLU A 99 -16.10 -27.27 -2.24
C GLU A 99 -17.26 -26.40 -2.74
N GLU A 100 -17.62 -25.34 -2.00
CA GLU A 100 -18.67 -24.40 -2.42
C GLU A 100 -18.30 -23.62 -3.70
N ALA A 101 -17.01 -23.41 -3.93
CA ALA A 101 -16.49 -22.67 -5.08
C ALA A 101 -16.11 -23.60 -6.24
N CYS A 102 -15.54 -24.76 -5.92
CA CYS A 102 -14.90 -25.69 -6.85
C CYS A 102 -15.77 -26.90 -7.18
N GLY A 103 -16.77 -27.22 -6.36
CA GLY A 103 -17.42 -28.53 -6.36
C GLY A 103 -16.50 -29.63 -5.79
N THR A 104 -17.01 -30.87 -5.79
CA THR A 104 -16.30 -32.03 -5.22
C THR A 104 -15.74 -32.98 -6.27
N SER A 105 -16.08 -32.80 -7.55
CA SER A 105 -15.65 -33.70 -8.62
C SER A 105 -14.17 -33.57 -9.00
N GLY A 106 -13.57 -32.39 -8.76
CA GLY A 106 -12.21 -32.07 -9.21
C GLY A 106 -12.05 -32.03 -10.73
N ILE A 107 -13.14 -32.06 -11.50
CA ILE A 107 -13.11 -32.03 -12.97
C ILE A 107 -13.71 -30.70 -13.44
N SER A 108 -13.03 -30.02 -14.35
CA SER A 108 -13.51 -28.78 -14.96
C SER A 108 -14.13 -29.04 -16.34
N PRO A 109 -15.23 -28.34 -16.70
CA PRO A 109 -16.20 -27.72 -15.81
C PRO A 109 -17.01 -28.78 -15.04
N ASN A 110 -17.62 -28.40 -13.92
CA ASN A 110 -18.63 -29.21 -13.22
C ASN A 110 -19.91 -28.40 -12.95
N ASP A 111 -20.80 -28.91 -12.10
CA ASP A 111 -22.07 -28.27 -11.73
C ASP A 111 -21.87 -26.94 -10.97
N VAL A 112 -20.79 -26.81 -10.19
CA VAL A 112 -20.51 -25.65 -9.34
C VAL A 112 -19.52 -24.67 -9.98
N CYS A 113 -18.60 -25.15 -10.81
CA CYS A 113 -17.41 -24.43 -11.24
C CYS A 113 -17.19 -24.49 -12.76
N TRP A 114 -16.73 -23.39 -13.34
CA TRP A 114 -16.38 -23.26 -14.76
C TRP A 114 -14.99 -23.81 -15.07
N SER A 115 -13.99 -23.40 -14.30
CA SER A 115 -12.59 -23.68 -14.61
C SER A 115 -11.77 -23.90 -13.34
N ASN A 116 -10.75 -24.75 -13.47
CA ASN A 116 -9.76 -25.02 -12.42
C ASN A 116 -10.41 -25.54 -11.12
N CYS A 117 -11.40 -26.40 -11.28
CA CYS A 117 -12.28 -26.91 -10.23
C CYS A 117 -11.60 -27.92 -9.27
N ASP A 118 -10.34 -28.25 -9.49
CA ASP A 118 -9.47 -28.98 -8.58
C ASP A 118 -8.51 -28.09 -7.80
N ALA A 119 -8.58 -26.76 -7.98
CA ALA A 119 -7.65 -25.83 -7.35
C ALA A 119 -7.68 -25.96 -5.82
N LYS A 120 -6.46 -25.94 -5.26
CA LYS A 120 -6.21 -25.92 -3.82
C LYS A 120 -5.48 -24.64 -3.47
N SER A 121 -5.82 -24.06 -2.33
CA SER A 121 -5.11 -22.89 -1.84
C SER A 121 -3.68 -23.26 -1.46
N GLU A 122 -2.80 -22.27 -1.41
CA GLU A 122 -1.42 -22.46 -0.92
C GLU A 122 -1.41 -22.86 0.57
N CYS A 123 -2.36 -22.32 1.34
CA CYS A 123 -2.48 -22.52 2.78
C CYS A 123 -3.95 -22.43 3.24
N GLY A 124 -4.20 -22.77 4.51
CA GLY A 124 -5.53 -22.80 5.11
C GLY A 124 -6.24 -24.14 4.93
N ILE A 125 -7.57 -24.15 5.18
CA ILE A 125 -8.38 -25.38 5.18
C ILE A 125 -8.49 -26.02 3.79
N ASN A 126 -8.50 -25.19 2.74
CA ASN A 126 -8.64 -25.61 1.34
C ASN A 126 -7.29 -25.92 0.66
N ALA A 127 -6.21 -26.00 1.43
CA ALA A 127 -4.89 -26.28 0.89
C ALA A 127 -4.72 -27.76 0.53
N LYS A 128 -3.67 -28.06 -0.24
CA LYS A 128 -3.32 -29.45 -0.58
C LYS A 128 -3.16 -30.32 0.66
N VAL A 129 -2.57 -29.77 1.71
CA VAL A 129 -2.57 -30.33 3.06
C VAL A 129 -3.53 -29.46 3.89
N PRO A 130 -4.71 -29.96 4.28
CA PRO A 130 -5.68 -29.17 5.04
C PRO A 130 -5.07 -28.60 6.32
N GLY A 131 -5.23 -27.29 6.53
CA GLY A 131 -4.68 -26.58 7.68
C GLY A 131 -3.20 -26.18 7.56
N GLN A 132 -2.60 -26.32 6.38
CA GLN A 132 -1.25 -25.83 6.11
C GLN A 132 -1.14 -24.35 6.51
N LYS A 133 -0.13 -24.03 7.33
CA LYS A 133 0.11 -22.64 7.76
C LYS A 133 0.58 -21.78 6.59
N CYS A 134 0.04 -20.57 6.50
CA CYS A 134 0.50 -19.59 5.53
C CYS A 134 1.87 -19.01 5.95
N SER A 135 2.82 -18.98 5.02
CA SER A 135 4.24 -18.63 5.28
C SER A 135 4.46 -17.23 5.85
N LEU A 136 3.55 -16.29 5.60
CA LEU A 136 3.68 -14.89 6.01
C LEU A 136 2.78 -14.49 7.19
N ASN A 137 2.28 -15.46 7.97
CA ASN A 137 1.24 -15.22 9.01
C ASN A 137 0.04 -14.41 8.46
N VAL A 138 -0.23 -14.54 7.17
CA VAL A 138 -1.37 -13.90 6.52
C VAL A 138 -2.66 -14.57 6.96
N CYS A 139 -3.75 -13.81 6.95
CA CYS A 139 -5.07 -14.34 7.23
C CYS A 139 -5.40 -15.45 6.23
N CYS A 140 -5.84 -16.60 6.71
CA CYS A 140 -6.48 -17.59 5.86
C CYS A 140 -7.85 -17.04 5.43
N GLY A 141 -8.18 -17.19 4.15
CA GLY A 141 -9.58 -17.12 3.71
C GLY A 141 -10.41 -18.13 4.50
N LYS A 142 -11.67 -17.78 4.77
CA LYS A 142 -12.61 -18.71 5.43
C LYS A 142 -12.84 -19.94 4.57
#